data_AF-A0A7C8K6V6-F1
#
_entry.id   AF-A0A7C8K6V6-F1
#
_cell.length_a   1.000
_cell.length_b   1.000
_cell.length_c   1.000
_cell.angle_alpha   90.00
_cell.angle_beta   90.00
_cell.angle_gamma   90.00
#
_symmetry.space_group_name_H-M   'P 1'
#
loop_
_entity.id
_entity.type
_entity.pdbx_description
1 polymer ?
#
loop_
_entity_poly.entity_id
_entity_poly.type
_entity_poly.pdbx_seq_one_letter_code
_entity_poly.pdbx_strand_id
1 'polypeptide(L)'
;MWLVSSWFRVVDIVIAHQRLPKRVGTRLAYKPSWHQFSYLQLQYRTLSQQTSGKMPPKGKRKAREETPEKNDGAVSPPPVKRPNAGTSSAAATSFFTPTSQKSSPIEFIKHGSLLAALWEPVASSSKAVTTPLSDGRIKFAGFDLDSNLISTKSGKTFARDGEDWKWWHPTVPSKLRKMFEEGYRLVIFTNQNGLKASGSKADDKLKEWKKKINYIVTALNLPIHVYAATETDSYRKPRTGMFEHYLSELGADAPLIDMDSSVFVGDAAGRKGDFSAGDRKFAENLGLKFLTPEELFLNEEPRPYELDLDPASLPRSTVAPEVVVLCGRPGSGKSTLTTKYLVPLGYERINQDILKTKDKCIKAAQGFLKEGESVVIDATNSSRDTRAVWKGVADKAKGATFRCIYLTTSEALCYHNDGARAYSGMKSLNPENRTSVGSMAFRTFKSKFQEPHVNEGFKDITVVDFEFRGTDAEFDVWKRHWAP
;
A
#
# COMPACT_ATOMS: atom_id res chain seq x y z
N MET A 1 -33.95 25.90 17.93
CA MET A 1 -34.84 26.65 17.00
C MET A 1 -33.98 27.13 15.84
N TRP A 2 -34.01 26.46 14.67
CA TRP A 2 -33.35 26.84 13.39
C TRP A 2 -31.80 27.06 13.45
N LEU A 3 -30.91 26.65 12.53
CA LEU A 3 -31.01 25.96 11.24
C LEU A 3 -29.58 25.49 10.82
N VAL A 4 -29.20 24.21 10.92
CA VAL A 4 -28.06 23.63 10.13
C VAL A 4 -28.29 22.13 9.90
N SER A 5 -29.21 21.80 9.00
CA SER A 5 -29.44 20.44 8.52
C SER A 5 -29.07 20.34 7.03
N SER A 6 -28.44 19.23 6.63
CA SER A 6 -28.01 18.90 5.25
C SER A 6 -26.75 19.62 4.74
N TRP A 7 -25.57 19.06 5.03
CA TRP A 7 -24.34 19.32 4.28
C TRP A 7 -23.67 18.00 3.86
N PHE A 8 -23.15 17.97 2.62
CA PHE A 8 -22.55 16.84 1.91
C PHE A 8 -23.50 15.70 1.50
N ARG A 9 -24.29 15.95 0.45
CA ARG A 9 -24.84 14.89 -0.41
C ARG A 9 -23.75 14.42 -1.39
N VAL A 10 -23.86 13.18 -1.88
CA VAL A 10 -22.92 12.61 -2.88
C VAL A 10 -22.83 13.48 -4.16
N VAL A 11 -23.89 14.21 -4.49
CA VAL A 11 -23.95 15.12 -5.65
C VAL A 11 -23.20 16.43 -5.38
N ASP A 12 -23.10 16.89 -4.13
CA ASP A 12 -22.26 18.05 -3.79
C ASP A 12 -20.77 17.74 -4.02
N ILE A 13 -20.35 16.48 -3.94
CA ILE A 13 -18.97 16.07 -4.30
C ILE A 13 -18.78 16.03 -5.83
N VAL A 14 -19.86 15.79 -6.60
CA VAL A 14 -19.84 15.78 -8.07
C VAL A 14 -20.01 17.18 -8.68
N ILE A 15 -20.59 18.14 -7.93
CA ILE A 15 -20.83 19.53 -8.37
C ILE A 15 -19.90 20.55 -7.70
N ALA A 16 -19.59 20.44 -6.40
CA ALA A 16 -18.81 21.47 -5.67
C ALA A 16 -17.30 21.50 -6.00
N HIS A 17 -16.81 20.63 -6.90
CA HIS A 17 -15.52 20.85 -7.55
C HIS A 17 -15.51 22.05 -8.52
N GLN A 18 -16.65 22.70 -8.76
CA GLN A 18 -16.75 23.82 -9.71
C GLN A 18 -16.27 25.19 -9.18
N ARG A 19 -16.10 25.43 -7.86
CA ARG A 19 -15.62 26.74 -7.32
C ARG A 19 -14.88 26.60 -5.98
N LEU A 20 -13.54 26.72 -6.00
CA LEU A 20 -12.62 27.41 -5.04
C LEU A 20 -11.19 26.80 -5.05
N PRO A 21 -10.14 27.56 -4.66
CA PRO A 21 -8.74 27.14 -4.79
C PRO A 21 -8.25 26.19 -3.68
N LYS A 22 -7.01 25.71 -3.86
CA LYS A 22 -6.23 24.77 -3.03
C LYS A 22 -6.57 24.72 -1.52
N ARG A 23 -6.71 23.47 -1.03
CA ARG A 23 -6.84 22.98 0.37
C ARG A 23 -8.25 23.03 0.98
N VAL A 24 -8.84 21.86 1.22
CA VAL A 24 -8.92 21.15 2.53
C VAL A 24 -9.52 19.77 2.25
N GLY A 25 -8.89 18.70 2.74
CA GLY A 25 -9.35 17.33 2.48
C GLY A 25 -10.38 16.85 3.50
N THR A 26 -11.65 16.78 3.12
CA THR A 26 -12.69 16.07 3.88
C THR A 26 -12.50 14.57 3.68
N ARG A 27 -12.11 13.85 4.75
CA ARG A 27 -11.80 12.42 4.67
C ARG A 27 -13.04 11.57 4.91
N LEU A 28 -13.40 10.76 3.91
CA LEU A 28 -14.19 9.56 4.14
C LEU A 28 -13.48 8.69 5.18
N ALA A 29 -14.23 8.18 6.16
CA ALA A 29 -13.63 7.45 7.26
C ALA A 29 -13.12 6.08 6.79
N TYR A 30 -11.89 5.79 7.19
CA TYR A 30 -11.14 4.61 6.81
C TYR A 30 -11.11 3.63 8.00
N LYS A 31 -11.60 2.41 7.83
CA LYS A 31 -11.07 1.28 8.60
C LYS A 31 -9.90 0.75 7.76
N PRO A 32 -8.67 0.60 8.30
CA PRO A 32 -7.60 -0.08 7.60
C PRO A 32 -7.92 -1.58 7.54
N SER A 33 -8.79 -1.96 6.60
CA SER A 33 -8.89 -3.34 6.13
C SER A 33 -7.84 -3.52 5.03
N TRP A 34 -7.16 -4.66 5.07
CA TRP A 34 -6.60 -5.47 3.98
C TRP A 34 -6.41 -4.78 2.62
N HIS A 35 -7.53 -4.32 2.05
CA HIS A 35 -7.61 -3.59 0.80
C HIS A 35 -6.65 -2.40 0.69
N GLN A 36 -6.34 -1.61 1.73
CA GLN A 36 -5.49 -0.41 1.54
C GLN A 36 -4.09 -0.73 1.02
N PHE A 37 -3.39 -1.65 1.69
CA PHE A 37 -1.99 -1.93 1.40
C PHE A 37 -1.85 -2.86 0.19
N SER A 38 -2.78 -3.79 -0.01
CA SER A 38 -2.90 -4.51 -1.29
C SER A 38 -3.23 -3.56 -2.45
N TYR A 39 -4.08 -2.55 -2.25
CA TYR A 39 -4.42 -1.55 -3.27
C TYR A 39 -3.27 -0.57 -3.51
N LEU A 40 -2.49 -0.18 -2.50
CA LEU A 40 -1.24 0.56 -2.67
C LEU A 40 -0.24 -0.24 -3.50
N GLN A 41 0.02 -1.51 -3.18
CA GLN A 41 0.87 -2.39 -4.00
C GLN A 41 0.31 -2.54 -5.43
N LEU A 42 -1.00 -2.64 -5.63
CA LEU A 42 -1.64 -2.64 -6.95
C LEU A 42 -1.54 -1.29 -7.68
N GLN A 43 -1.63 -0.16 -7.00
CA GLN A 43 -1.42 1.17 -7.59
C GLN A 43 0.03 1.35 -8.02
N TYR A 44 1.01 0.95 -7.21
CA TYR A 44 2.42 0.91 -7.59
C TYR A 44 2.67 -0.02 -8.79
N ARG A 45 2.02 -1.20 -8.84
CA ARG A 45 2.00 -2.07 -10.04
C ARG A 45 1.45 -1.38 -11.28
N THR A 46 0.42 -0.56 -11.14
CA THR A 46 -0.19 0.14 -12.28
C THR A 46 0.67 1.31 -12.75
N LEU A 47 1.33 2.02 -11.83
CA LEU A 47 2.22 3.14 -12.11
C LEU A 47 3.56 2.71 -12.73
N SER A 48 4.17 1.62 -12.26
CA SER A 48 5.44 1.12 -12.84
C SER A 48 5.27 0.70 -14.31
N GLN A 49 4.15 0.04 -14.63
CA GLN A 49 3.79 -0.36 -16.00
C GLN A 49 3.53 0.83 -16.93
N GLN A 50 3.18 2.00 -16.39
CA GLN A 50 3.11 3.26 -17.16
C GLN A 50 4.50 3.86 -17.42
N THR A 51 5.47 3.64 -16.54
CA THR A 51 6.86 4.13 -16.71
C THR A 51 7.75 3.23 -17.57
N SER A 52 7.39 1.95 -17.77
CA SER A 52 8.15 1.00 -18.60
C SER A 52 7.92 1.20 -20.11
N GLY A 53 8.21 2.41 -20.62
CA GLY A 53 8.22 2.73 -22.04
C GLY A 53 9.45 2.17 -22.75
N LYS A 54 9.23 1.19 -23.64
CA LYS A 54 10.19 0.52 -24.54
C LYS A 54 11.52 1.26 -24.80
N MET A 55 12.65 0.68 -24.35
CA MET A 55 13.95 0.95 -24.99
C MET A 55 14.02 0.27 -26.37
N PRO A 56 14.58 0.92 -27.41
CA PRO A 56 14.77 0.31 -28.72
C PRO A 56 15.95 -0.69 -28.72
N PRO A 57 15.96 -1.69 -29.63
CA PRO A 57 17.02 -2.70 -29.67
C PRO A 57 18.36 -2.10 -30.11
N LYS A 58 19.45 -2.48 -29.42
CA LYS A 58 20.81 -2.06 -29.78
C LYS A 58 21.22 -2.67 -31.13
N GLY A 59 21.44 -1.82 -32.13
CA GLY A 59 21.94 -2.21 -33.44
C GLY A 59 23.39 -2.71 -33.40
N LYS A 60 23.69 -3.74 -34.22
CA LYS A 60 25.05 -4.24 -34.44
C LYS A 60 25.93 -3.13 -35.08
N ARG A 61 27.16 -2.94 -34.60
CA ARG A 61 28.21 -2.22 -35.33
C ARG A 61 29.47 -3.09 -35.47
N LYS A 62 30.14 -2.91 -36.61
CA LYS A 62 31.25 -3.73 -37.12
C LYS A 62 32.55 -3.48 -36.36
N ALA A 63 33.44 -4.48 -36.40
CA ALA A 63 34.84 -4.37 -36.02
C ALA A 63 35.62 -3.41 -36.94
N ARG A 64 36.75 -2.89 -36.46
CA ARG A 64 37.85 -2.36 -37.27
C ARG A 64 39.20 -2.62 -36.61
N GLU A 65 40.21 -2.75 -37.48
CA GLU A 65 41.55 -3.33 -37.33
C GLU A 65 42.49 -2.78 -36.24
N GLU A 66 43.52 -3.59 -35.98
CA GLU A 66 44.68 -3.38 -35.11
C GLU A 66 45.79 -2.53 -35.78
N THR A 67 46.74 -2.01 -34.99
CA THR A 67 48.18 -1.87 -35.30
C THR A 67 48.94 -1.46 -34.00
N PRO A 68 50.28 -1.62 -33.87
CA PRO A 68 50.85 -2.33 -32.70
C PRO A 68 52.01 -1.57 -31.96
N GLU A 69 52.84 -2.34 -31.23
CA GLU A 69 54.05 -1.97 -30.44
C GLU A 69 53.79 -1.56 -28.96
N LYS A 70 54.64 -1.90 -27.97
CA LYS A 70 55.92 -2.66 -27.94
C LYS A 70 56.14 -3.32 -26.55
N ASN A 71 57.05 -4.30 -26.48
CA ASN A 71 57.51 -4.95 -25.24
C ASN A 71 58.32 -4.01 -24.34
N ASP A 72 58.36 -4.29 -23.03
CA ASP A 72 59.62 -4.62 -22.32
C ASP A 72 59.34 -5.30 -20.95
N GLY A 73 60.32 -6.06 -20.44
CA GLY A 73 60.24 -6.81 -19.17
C GLY A 73 60.48 -5.97 -17.90
N ALA A 74 60.71 -6.53 -16.70
CA ALA A 74 61.07 -7.91 -16.38
C ALA A 74 60.94 -8.23 -14.85
N VAL A 75 60.86 -9.54 -14.53
CA VAL A 75 61.46 -10.22 -13.35
C VAL A 75 61.07 -9.82 -11.89
N SER A 76 60.50 -10.79 -11.15
CA SER A 76 60.56 -10.92 -9.68
C SER A 76 61.75 -11.82 -9.26
N PRO A 77 62.25 -11.81 -8.01
CA PRO A 77 61.91 -12.91 -7.06
C PRO A 77 61.94 -12.50 -5.53
N PRO A 78 61.76 -13.43 -4.54
CA PRO A 78 61.26 -13.09 -3.18
C PRO A 78 62.23 -13.35 -1.99
N PRO A 79 61.86 -14.11 -0.91
CA PRO A 79 61.49 -13.64 0.45
C PRO A 79 62.54 -13.99 1.54
N VAL A 80 62.29 -13.78 2.87
CA VAL A 80 62.82 -14.64 3.97
C VAL A 80 62.32 -14.38 5.43
N LYS A 81 61.94 -15.48 6.12
CA LYS A 81 61.95 -15.86 7.58
C LYS A 81 61.19 -15.12 8.72
N ARG A 82 60.58 -15.96 9.59
CA ARG A 82 60.30 -15.76 11.04
C ARG A 82 61.48 -16.27 11.90
N PRO A 83 61.60 -15.91 13.19
CA PRO A 83 61.08 -16.77 14.29
C PRO A 83 60.47 -15.92 15.46
N ASN A 84 60.01 -16.40 16.62
CA ASN A 84 59.81 -17.77 17.17
C ASN A 84 58.51 -17.83 18.03
N ALA A 85 58.38 -18.77 18.99
CA ALA A 85 57.26 -18.90 19.94
C ALA A 85 57.63 -18.67 21.43
N GLY A 86 56.62 -18.47 22.28
CA GLY A 86 56.71 -18.49 23.75
C GLY A 86 55.39 -18.91 24.39
N THR A 87 55.43 -19.86 25.32
CA THR A 87 54.26 -20.52 25.94
C THR A 87 53.96 -20.00 27.35
N SER A 88 52.68 -19.78 27.66
CA SER A 88 52.13 -19.93 29.02
C SER A 88 50.61 -20.10 28.98
N SER A 89 50.07 -20.81 29.97
CA SER A 89 48.70 -21.34 29.98
C SER A 89 47.75 -20.55 30.89
N ALA A 90 46.55 -20.25 30.39
CA ALA A 90 45.37 -20.04 31.23
C ALA A 90 44.12 -20.49 30.47
N ALA A 91 43.32 -21.37 31.07
CA ALA A 91 42.11 -21.90 30.44
C ALA A 91 40.96 -20.89 30.54
N ALA A 92 40.48 -20.42 29.39
CA ALA A 92 39.19 -19.78 29.25
C ALA A 92 38.56 -20.23 27.93
N THR A 93 37.29 -20.64 27.97
CA THR A 93 36.56 -21.25 26.84
C THR A 93 36.46 -20.32 25.62
N SER A 94 37.24 -20.61 24.58
CA SER A 94 37.31 -19.83 23.34
C SER A 94 36.20 -20.22 22.34
N PHE A 95 35.02 -19.63 22.48
CA PHE A 95 33.92 -19.77 21.51
C PHE A 95 33.93 -18.66 20.44
N PHE A 96 35.09 -18.42 19.80
CA PHE A 96 35.20 -17.58 18.60
C PHE A 96 36.36 -18.03 17.69
N THR A 97 36.04 -18.70 16.59
CA THR A 97 36.93 -18.79 15.43
C THR A 97 36.69 -17.55 14.55
N PRO A 98 37.71 -16.71 14.28
CA PRO A 98 37.53 -15.52 13.46
C PRO A 98 37.62 -15.88 11.97
N THR A 99 36.50 -16.25 11.36
CA THR A 99 36.40 -16.28 9.90
C THR A 99 36.39 -14.85 9.37
N SER A 100 37.58 -14.34 9.01
CA SER A 100 37.77 -13.02 8.42
C SER A 100 37.20 -12.94 7.00
N GLN A 101 35.89 -12.91 6.88
CA GLN A 101 35.18 -12.33 5.74
C GLN A 101 34.75 -10.93 6.14
N LYS A 102 35.43 -9.91 5.61
CA LYS A 102 35.02 -8.51 5.81
C LYS A 102 33.65 -8.32 5.14
N SER A 103 32.58 -8.30 5.93
CA SER A 103 31.29 -7.84 5.46
C SER A 103 31.38 -6.38 5.05
N SER A 104 30.85 -6.03 3.88
CA SER A 104 30.70 -4.62 3.50
C SER A 104 29.89 -3.87 4.57
N PRO A 105 30.25 -2.62 4.89
CA PRO A 105 29.48 -1.84 5.85
C PRO A 105 28.07 -1.56 5.29
N ILE A 106 27.08 -1.42 6.19
CA ILE A 106 25.72 -1.04 5.78
C ILE A 106 25.70 0.37 5.16
N GLU A 107 25.21 0.47 3.93
CA GLU A 107 25.07 1.73 3.21
C GLU A 107 23.65 2.29 3.35
N PHE A 108 23.55 3.56 3.75
CA PHE A 108 22.27 4.23 4.00
C PHE A 108 21.98 5.30 2.96
N ILE A 109 20.84 5.17 2.28
CA ILE A 109 20.28 6.14 1.35
C ILE A 109 19.34 7.08 2.13
N LYS A 110 19.33 8.37 1.77
CA LYS A 110 18.50 9.39 2.43
C LYS A 110 17.35 9.84 1.53
N HIS A 111 16.12 9.56 1.96
CA HIS A 111 14.87 9.94 1.29
C HIS A 111 14.18 11.05 2.07
N GLY A 112 14.67 12.29 1.90
CA GLY A 112 14.23 13.43 2.70
C GLY A 112 14.66 13.28 4.17
N SER A 113 13.69 13.02 5.04
CA SER A 113 13.86 12.79 6.48
C SER A 113 13.98 11.31 6.86
N LEU A 114 13.79 10.39 5.90
CA LEU A 114 14.00 8.96 6.08
C LEU A 114 15.44 8.57 5.73
N LEU A 115 16.04 7.71 6.56
CA LEU A 115 17.22 6.91 6.19
C LEU A 115 16.76 5.46 5.95
N ALA A 116 17.12 4.90 4.80
CA ALA A 116 16.81 3.53 4.40
C ALA A 116 18.10 2.77 4.07
N ALA A 117 18.15 1.47 4.40
CA ALA A 117 19.24 0.57 4.05
C ALA A 117 18.76 -0.89 3.99
N LEU A 118 19.45 -1.70 3.20
CA LEU A 118 19.41 -3.17 3.26
C LEU A 118 20.83 -3.65 3.55
N TRP A 119 20.98 -4.58 4.48
CA TRP A 119 22.23 -5.29 4.74
C TRP A 119 22.07 -6.78 4.50
N GLU A 120 23.04 -7.40 3.83
CA GLU A 120 23.06 -8.84 3.51
C GLU A 120 24.42 -9.48 3.83
N PRO A 121 24.45 -10.75 4.30
CA PRO A 121 25.70 -11.50 4.50
C PRO A 121 26.49 -11.74 3.21
N VAL A 122 27.80 -11.46 3.23
CA VAL A 122 28.72 -11.72 2.10
C VAL A 122 28.78 -13.20 1.69
N ALA A 123 28.52 -14.12 2.63
CA ALA A 123 28.52 -15.57 2.39
C ALA A 123 27.19 -16.13 1.84
N SER A 124 26.24 -15.29 1.42
CA SER A 124 24.89 -15.70 0.99
C SER A 124 24.84 -16.40 -0.39
N SER A 125 25.65 -17.44 -0.58
CA SER A 125 25.42 -18.45 -1.64
C SER A 125 24.19 -19.32 -1.32
N SER A 126 23.85 -19.45 -0.04
CA SER A 126 22.51 -19.85 0.39
C SER A 126 21.52 -18.73 0.07
N LYS A 127 20.91 -18.78 -1.13
CA LYS A 127 19.61 -18.16 -1.35
C LYS A 127 18.59 -18.85 -0.44
N ALA A 128 18.53 -18.45 0.83
CA ALA A 128 17.32 -18.54 1.62
C ALA A 128 16.32 -17.56 1.02
N VAL A 129 15.81 -17.90 -0.18
CA VAL A 129 14.66 -17.24 -0.77
C VAL A 129 13.59 -17.31 0.29
N THR A 130 13.06 -16.16 0.71
CA THR A 130 11.92 -16.13 1.63
C THR A 130 10.82 -16.96 1.00
N THR A 131 10.63 -18.20 1.45
CA THR A 131 9.80 -19.15 0.73
C THR A 131 8.39 -18.59 0.71
N PRO A 132 7.80 -18.30 -0.46
CA PRO A 132 6.44 -17.81 -0.49
C PRO A 132 5.53 -18.84 0.18
N LEU A 133 4.50 -18.35 0.85
CA LEU A 133 3.37 -19.17 1.27
C LEU A 133 2.78 -19.90 0.06
N SER A 134 1.96 -20.92 0.29
CA SER A 134 1.36 -21.73 -0.78
C SER A 134 0.48 -20.93 -1.76
N ASP A 135 0.09 -19.71 -1.40
CA ASP A 135 -0.65 -18.74 -2.22
C ASP A 135 0.24 -17.66 -2.87
N GLY A 136 1.56 -17.75 -2.71
CA GLY A 136 2.54 -16.81 -3.24
C GLY A 136 2.81 -15.57 -2.38
N ARG A 137 2.23 -15.44 -1.18
CA ARG A 137 2.47 -14.31 -0.26
C ARG A 137 3.76 -14.48 0.57
N ILE A 138 4.25 -13.40 1.18
CA ILE A 138 5.42 -13.41 2.07
C ILE A 138 5.06 -12.95 3.49
N LYS A 139 5.74 -13.47 4.51
CA LYS A 139 5.61 -12.99 5.89
C LYS A 139 6.60 -11.87 6.20
N PHE A 140 6.21 -10.99 7.09
CA PHE A 140 6.99 -9.84 7.53
C PHE A 140 7.09 -9.81 9.07
N ALA A 141 8.27 -9.51 9.59
CA ALA A 141 8.53 -9.27 10.99
C ALA A 141 9.24 -7.92 11.13
N GLY A 142 8.50 -6.92 11.62
CA GLY A 142 9.00 -5.59 11.90
C GLY A 142 9.39 -5.42 13.37
N PHE A 143 10.44 -4.66 13.64
CA PHE A 143 10.99 -4.45 14.98
C PHE A 143 11.31 -2.97 15.22
N ASP A 144 11.05 -2.43 16.41
CA ASP A 144 11.83 -1.27 16.88
C ASP A 144 13.29 -1.69 17.19
N LEU A 145 14.18 -0.72 17.35
CA LEU A 145 15.57 -0.93 17.68
C LEU A 145 15.85 -0.81 19.19
N ASP A 146 15.60 0.36 19.76
CA ASP A 146 16.09 0.79 21.07
C ASP A 146 15.07 0.38 22.14
N SER A 147 15.52 -0.32 23.19
CA SER A 147 14.68 -1.02 24.18
C SER A 147 13.87 -2.21 23.66
N ASN A 148 14.02 -2.59 22.38
CA ASN A 148 13.40 -3.80 21.80
C ASN A 148 14.44 -4.87 21.39
N LEU A 149 15.26 -4.57 20.36
CA LEU A 149 16.35 -5.48 19.96
C LEU A 149 17.59 -5.30 20.82
N ILE A 150 17.84 -4.05 21.25
CA ILE A 150 19.01 -3.66 22.02
C ILE A 150 18.65 -2.80 23.23
N SER A 151 19.55 -2.74 24.20
CA SER A 151 19.53 -1.76 25.30
C SER A 151 20.91 -1.13 25.45
N THR A 152 21.05 -0.02 26.18
CA THR A 152 22.36 0.58 26.43
C THR A 152 23.19 -0.28 27.37
N LYS A 153 24.51 -0.35 27.16
CA LYS A 153 25.43 -0.97 28.14
C LYS A 153 25.51 -0.11 29.39
N SER A 154 25.45 1.20 29.23
CA SER A 154 25.70 2.18 30.28
C SER A 154 24.48 2.51 31.16
N GLY A 155 23.33 1.86 30.92
CA GLY A 155 22.09 2.03 31.69
C GLY A 155 21.38 3.39 31.48
N LYS A 156 21.90 4.25 30.60
CA LYS A 156 21.27 5.52 30.24
C LYS A 156 20.14 5.30 29.23
N THR A 157 19.13 6.18 29.25
CA THR A 157 18.03 6.20 28.26
C THR A 157 18.52 6.38 26.82
N PHE A 158 19.64 7.07 26.62
CA PHE A 158 20.27 7.27 25.31
C PHE A 158 21.71 6.76 25.33
N ALA A 159 22.11 6.08 24.26
CA ALA A 159 23.49 5.59 24.07
C ALA A 159 24.49 6.76 24.00
N ARG A 160 25.67 6.58 24.59
CA ARG A 160 26.74 7.59 24.62
C ARG A 160 27.49 7.70 23.29
N ASP A 161 27.66 6.57 22.61
CA ASP A 161 28.48 6.36 21.40
C ASP A 161 27.96 5.15 20.60
N GLY A 162 28.62 4.79 19.50
CA GLY A 162 28.23 3.66 18.65
C GLY A 162 28.46 2.27 19.26
N GLU A 163 29.10 2.16 20.43
CA GLU A 163 29.45 0.91 21.11
C GLU A 163 28.66 0.69 22.41
N ASP A 164 28.01 1.73 22.96
CA ASP A 164 27.09 1.71 24.09
C ASP A 164 25.73 1.05 23.77
N TRP A 165 25.79 -0.19 23.28
CA TRP A 165 24.65 -1.07 23.06
C TRP A 165 24.99 -2.52 23.43
N LYS A 166 24.01 -3.25 23.93
CA LYS A 166 24.00 -4.71 24.15
C LYS A 166 22.67 -5.25 23.62
N TRP A 167 22.58 -6.56 23.38
CA TRP A 167 21.28 -7.20 23.14
C TRP A 167 20.32 -6.89 24.29
N TRP A 168 19.05 -6.64 23.98
CA TRP A 168 18.02 -6.43 25.01
C TRP A 168 17.90 -7.66 25.91
N HIS A 169 17.91 -8.86 25.30
CA HIS A 169 18.03 -10.14 25.99
C HIS A 169 18.89 -11.12 25.15
N PRO A 170 19.61 -12.10 25.74
CA PRO A 170 20.43 -13.05 25.00
C PRO A 170 19.68 -13.90 23.94
N THR A 171 18.35 -14.03 24.05
CA THR A 171 17.52 -14.75 23.06
C THR A 171 17.23 -13.97 21.78
N VAL A 172 17.55 -12.67 21.71
CA VAL A 172 17.23 -11.84 20.53
C VAL A 172 17.85 -12.40 19.24
N PRO A 173 19.16 -12.70 19.14
CA PRO A 173 19.75 -13.18 17.87
C PRO A 173 19.21 -14.56 17.44
N SER A 174 18.95 -15.46 18.39
CA SER A 174 18.41 -16.79 18.09
C SER A 174 16.95 -16.75 17.67
N LYS A 175 16.13 -15.89 18.27
CA LYS A 175 14.72 -15.69 17.87
C LYS A 175 14.62 -15.08 16.46
N LEU A 176 15.43 -14.06 16.15
CA LEU A 176 15.45 -13.46 14.80
C LEU A 176 15.90 -14.47 13.74
N ARG A 177 16.91 -15.29 14.04
CA ARG A 177 17.36 -16.38 13.14
C ARG A 177 16.25 -17.39 12.88
N LYS A 178 15.56 -17.85 13.93
CA LYS A 178 14.41 -18.75 13.82
C LYS A 178 13.28 -18.15 12.98
N MET A 179 12.95 -16.87 13.17
CA MET A 179 11.93 -16.20 12.35
C MET A 179 12.34 -16.10 10.87
N PHE A 180 13.61 -15.83 10.58
CA PHE A 180 14.12 -15.86 9.21
C PHE A 180 13.99 -17.27 8.58
N GLU A 181 14.32 -18.32 9.32
CA GLU A 181 14.14 -19.73 8.92
C GLU A 181 12.65 -20.11 8.71
N GLU A 182 11.73 -19.51 9.48
CA GLU A 182 10.27 -19.65 9.32
C GLU A 182 9.65 -18.82 8.16
N GLY A 183 10.50 -18.17 7.36
CA GLY A 183 10.11 -17.42 6.17
C GLY A 183 9.67 -15.98 6.42
N TYR A 184 10.08 -15.35 7.53
CA TYR A 184 9.85 -13.92 7.77
C TYR A 184 10.96 -13.05 7.15
N ARG A 185 10.57 -11.98 6.45
CA ARG A 185 11.47 -10.86 6.17
C ARG A 185 11.65 -10.01 7.42
N LEU A 186 12.90 -9.77 7.81
CA LEU A 186 13.23 -8.99 9.01
C LEU A 186 13.43 -7.51 8.63
N VAL A 187 12.73 -6.62 9.32
CA VAL A 187 12.79 -5.17 9.08
C VAL A 187 12.86 -4.40 10.39
N ILE A 188 13.75 -3.42 10.49
CA ILE A 188 13.86 -2.51 11.64
C ILE A 188 13.22 -1.16 11.26
N PHE A 189 12.30 -0.68 12.09
CA PHE A 189 11.66 0.63 11.97
C PHE A 189 11.90 1.43 13.23
N THR A 190 12.71 2.49 13.17
CA THR A 190 13.17 3.21 14.38
C THR A 190 13.00 4.73 14.30
N ASN A 191 12.70 5.35 15.44
CA ASN A 191 12.22 6.74 15.58
C ASN A 191 13.35 7.72 16.00
N GLN A 192 14.31 7.97 15.11
CA GLN A 192 15.61 8.61 15.41
C GLN A 192 15.64 10.15 15.29
N ASN A 193 14.74 10.87 16.00
CA ASN A 193 14.70 12.35 16.02
C ASN A 193 16.04 13.01 16.43
N GLY A 194 16.91 12.30 17.17
CA GLY A 194 18.23 12.79 17.57
C GLY A 194 19.24 12.97 16.42
N LEU A 195 18.90 12.48 15.22
CA LEU A 195 19.70 12.58 13.99
C LEU A 195 19.28 13.76 13.09
N LYS A 196 18.33 14.60 13.53
CA LYS A 196 17.93 15.80 12.78
C LYS A 196 19.14 16.73 12.56
N ALA A 197 19.34 17.16 11.32
CA ALA A 197 20.60 17.78 10.90
C ALA A 197 20.58 19.31 10.82
N SER A 198 21.53 19.94 11.51
CA SER A 198 22.43 20.93 10.91
C SER A 198 23.71 21.07 11.77
N GLY A 199 24.87 21.29 11.13
CA GLY A 199 26.17 21.48 11.78
C GLY A 199 26.95 20.19 12.14
N SER A 200 28.27 20.33 12.36
CA SER A 200 29.22 19.21 12.49
C SER A 200 28.87 18.17 13.56
N LYS A 201 28.31 18.60 14.71
CA LYS A 201 27.87 17.70 15.78
C LYS A 201 26.71 16.77 15.37
N ALA A 202 25.97 17.09 14.32
CA ALA A 202 24.94 16.21 13.76
C ALA A 202 25.56 15.11 12.88
N ASP A 203 26.60 15.44 12.11
CA ASP A 203 27.30 14.49 11.25
C ASP A 203 28.00 13.41 12.08
N ASP A 204 28.62 13.77 13.20
CA ASP A 204 29.29 12.81 14.09
C ASP A 204 28.28 11.87 14.79
N LYS A 205 27.13 12.39 15.22
CA LYS A 205 26.02 11.55 15.72
C LYS A 205 25.51 10.58 14.65
N LEU A 206 25.40 11.03 13.40
CA LEU A 206 24.98 10.18 12.29
C LEU A 206 26.02 9.10 11.96
N LYS A 207 27.32 9.42 12.02
CA LYS A 207 28.41 8.44 11.88
C LYS A 207 28.36 7.38 12.98
N GLU A 208 28.27 7.79 14.24
CA GLU A 208 28.20 6.86 15.38
C GLU A 208 26.93 6.00 15.36
N TRP A 209 25.79 6.57 14.96
CA TRP A 209 24.56 5.79 14.77
C TRP A 209 24.70 4.78 13.61
N LYS A 210 25.27 5.17 12.46
CA LYS A 210 25.54 4.22 11.37
C LYS A 210 26.51 3.10 11.79
N LYS A 211 27.56 3.45 12.56
CA LYS A 211 28.51 2.50 13.18
C LYS A 211 27.80 1.51 14.12
N LYS A 212 26.90 2.00 14.98
CA LYS A 212 26.02 1.19 15.85
C LYS A 212 25.18 0.20 15.05
N ILE A 213 24.45 0.65 14.03
CA ILE A 213 23.65 -0.25 13.18
C ILE A 213 24.54 -1.28 12.49
N ASN A 214 25.69 -0.86 11.96
CA ASN A 214 26.62 -1.77 11.30
C ASN A 214 27.04 -2.92 12.22
N TYR A 215 27.41 -2.64 13.47
CA TYR A 215 27.73 -3.70 14.44
C TYR A 215 26.55 -4.65 14.71
N ILE A 216 25.33 -4.12 14.79
CA ILE A 216 24.12 -4.91 15.07
C ILE A 216 23.80 -5.86 13.91
N VAL A 217 23.78 -5.37 12.67
CA VAL A 217 23.46 -6.20 11.49
C VAL A 217 24.57 -7.23 11.22
N THR A 218 25.84 -6.86 11.36
CA THR A 218 26.98 -7.80 11.26
C THR A 218 26.90 -8.88 12.34
N ALA A 219 26.51 -8.54 13.57
CA ALA A 219 26.40 -9.52 14.66
C ALA A 219 25.17 -10.45 14.54
N LEU A 220 24.08 -9.99 13.91
CA LEU A 220 22.95 -10.86 13.55
C LEU A 220 23.30 -11.80 12.39
N ASN A 221 24.04 -11.29 11.40
CA ASN A 221 24.41 -12.00 10.18
C ASN A 221 23.18 -12.60 9.46
N LEU A 222 22.18 -11.75 9.22
CA LEU A 222 20.90 -12.04 8.55
C LEU A 222 20.55 -10.89 7.58
N PRO A 223 19.84 -11.15 6.47
CA PRO A 223 19.29 -10.09 5.62
C PRO A 223 18.27 -9.23 6.39
N ILE A 224 18.57 -7.93 6.54
CA ILE A 224 17.75 -6.99 7.34
C ILE A 224 17.62 -5.66 6.61
N HIS A 225 16.38 -5.21 6.44
CA HIS A 225 16.08 -3.82 6.05
C HIS A 225 16.07 -2.91 7.29
N VAL A 226 16.57 -1.69 7.18
CA VAL A 226 16.60 -0.70 8.28
C VAL A 226 16.05 0.64 7.81
N TYR A 227 14.98 1.10 8.47
CA TYR A 227 14.33 2.39 8.24
C TYR A 227 14.38 3.24 9.50
N ALA A 228 14.92 4.46 9.38
CA ALA A 228 15.03 5.40 10.50
C ALA A 228 14.42 6.77 10.16
N ALA A 229 13.34 7.12 10.85
CA ALA A 229 12.67 8.41 10.73
C ALA A 229 13.42 9.48 11.56
N THR A 230 14.03 10.47 10.91
CA THR A 230 14.86 11.49 11.58
C THR A 230 14.10 12.76 11.97
N GLU A 231 12.84 12.91 11.51
CA GLU A 231 11.97 14.05 11.82
C GLU A 231 10.56 13.61 12.28
N THR A 232 9.66 14.56 12.56
CA THR A 232 8.33 14.30 13.15
C THR A 232 7.21 14.39 12.10
N ASP A 233 7.38 13.66 11.00
CA ASP A 233 6.53 13.66 9.80
C ASP A 233 5.87 12.28 9.53
N SER A 234 5.41 12.04 8.31
CA SER A 234 4.77 10.79 7.88
C SER A 234 5.60 9.52 8.15
N TYR A 235 6.92 9.60 8.23
CA TYR A 235 7.77 8.45 8.53
C TYR A 235 7.79 8.11 10.03
N ARG A 236 7.56 9.08 10.92
CA ARG A 236 7.70 8.84 12.36
C ARG A 236 6.50 8.08 12.94
N LYS A 237 6.77 6.88 13.46
CA LYS A 237 5.80 6.04 14.18
C LYS A 237 5.06 6.89 15.24
N PRO A 238 3.73 6.81 15.33
CA PRO A 238 2.88 5.74 14.80
C PRO A 238 2.43 5.86 13.33
N ARG A 239 2.92 6.84 12.57
CA ARG A 239 2.56 7.01 11.16
C ARG A 239 3.22 5.95 10.26
N THR A 240 2.55 5.59 9.19
CA THR A 240 2.80 4.42 8.33
C THR A 240 3.89 4.60 7.27
N GLY A 241 4.43 5.82 7.10
CA GLY A 241 5.24 6.18 5.94
C GLY A 241 6.52 5.37 5.74
N MET A 242 7.15 4.85 6.81
CA MET A 242 8.31 3.96 6.63
C MET A 242 7.92 2.61 6.03
N PHE A 243 6.76 2.07 6.41
CA PHE A 243 6.26 0.81 5.86
C PHE A 243 5.78 0.99 4.42
N GLU A 244 5.14 2.12 4.11
CA GLU A 244 4.81 2.50 2.72
C GLU A 244 6.06 2.61 1.85
N HIS A 245 7.16 3.15 2.38
CA HIS A 245 8.45 3.20 1.67
C HIS A 245 9.02 1.80 1.45
N TYR A 246 9.06 0.95 2.47
CA TYR A 246 9.46 -0.46 2.35
C TYR A 246 8.68 -1.19 1.25
N LEU A 247 7.34 -1.05 1.23
CA LEU A 247 6.50 -1.63 0.18
C LEU A 247 6.86 -1.13 -1.23
N SER A 248 7.24 0.15 -1.36
CA SER A 248 7.63 0.74 -2.64
C SER A 248 8.98 0.22 -3.16
N GLU A 249 9.93 -0.07 -2.25
CA GLU A 249 11.24 -0.63 -2.60
C GLU A 249 11.20 -2.11 -3.00
N LEU A 250 10.20 -2.87 -2.52
CA LEU A 250 9.99 -4.25 -2.99
C LEU A 250 9.65 -4.30 -4.50
N GLY A 251 9.13 -3.21 -5.06
CA GLY A 251 8.75 -3.08 -6.46
C GLY A 251 7.39 -3.69 -6.80
N ALA A 252 6.92 -3.41 -8.01
CA ALA A 252 5.61 -3.83 -8.49
C ALA A 252 5.41 -5.35 -8.47
N ASP A 253 6.38 -6.12 -8.96
CA ASP A 253 6.24 -7.57 -9.13
C ASP A 253 6.49 -8.35 -7.83
N ALA A 254 6.64 -7.64 -6.69
CA ALA A 254 6.79 -8.26 -5.39
C ALA A 254 5.57 -9.13 -5.01
N PRO A 255 5.80 -10.26 -4.31
CA PRO A 255 4.77 -10.93 -3.51
C PRO A 255 4.00 -9.96 -2.61
N LEU A 256 2.69 -10.20 -2.46
CA LEU A 256 1.89 -9.49 -1.45
C LEU A 256 2.32 -9.96 -0.05
N ILE A 257 2.27 -9.05 0.93
CA ILE A 257 2.53 -9.40 2.32
C ILE A 257 1.28 -10.07 2.93
N ASP A 258 1.46 -11.20 3.59
CA ASP A 258 0.43 -11.80 4.42
C ASP A 258 0.37 -11.11 5.79
N MET A 259 -0.50 -10.11 5.92
CA MET A 259 -0.59 -9.29 7.13
C MET A 259 -1.10 -10.10 8.35
N ASP A 260 -1.85 -11.20 8.16
CA ASP A 260 -2.36 -12.06 9.23
C ASP A 260 -1.23 -12.77 9.98
N SER A 261 -0.31 -13.38 9.22
CA SER A 261 0.89 -14.04 9.78
C SER A 261 1.99 -13.05 10.15
N SER A 262 1.86 -11.77 9.80
CA SER A 262 2.93 -10.78 9.99
C SER A 262 2.81 -10.04 11.32
N VAL A 263 3.95 -9.60 11.85
CA VAL A 263 4.05 -9.06 13.21
C VAL A 263 4.92 -7.80 13.28
N PHE A 264 4.57 -6.89 14.19
CA PHE A 264 5.42 -5.79 14.62
C PHE A 264 5.72 -5.89 16.12
N VAL A 265 6.99 -5.68 16.51
CA VAL A 265 7.45 -5.82 17.89
C VAL A 265 8.18 -4.56 18.35
N GLY A 266 7.79 -4.02 19.51
CA GLY A 266 8.38 -2.79 20.05
C GLY A 266 8.02 -2.56 21.52
N ASP A 267 8.81 -1.75 22.22
CA ASP A 267 8.66 -1.48 23.66
C ASP A 267 7.62 -0.40 23.95
N ALA A 268 7.40 0.53 23.01
CA ALA A 268 6.46 1.63 23.13
C ALA A 268 4.99 1.15 22.97
N ALA A 269 4.53 0.40 23.97
CA ALA A 269 3.32 -0.40 23.95
C ALA A 269 2.15 0.19 24.76
N GLY A 270 2.32 1.33 25.42
CA GLY A 270 1.27 1.99 26.23
C GLY A 270 0.97 1.30 27.56
N ARG A 271 1.87 0.44 28.06
CA ARG A 271 1.78 -0.19 29.38
C ARG A 271 2.12 0.85 30.46
N LYS A 272 1.74 0.56 31.71
CA LYS A 272 2.08 1.42 32.86
C LYS A 272 3.60 1.57 33.00
N GLY A 273 4.12 2.75 32.68
CA GLY A 273 5.55 3.08 32.72
C GLY A 273 6.22 3.19 31.34
N ASP A 274 5.57 2.76 30.25
CA ASP A 274 6.07 3.02 28.90
C ASP A 274 6.00 4.53 28.60
N PHE A 275 7.02 5.08 27.93
CA PHE A 275 7.03 6.50 27.56
C PHE A 275 5.95 6.87 26.51
N SER A 276 5.53 5.92 25.70
CA SER A 276 4.47 6.11 24.70
C SER A 276 3.87 4.79 24.23
N ALA A 277 2.76 4.87 23.48
CA ALA A 277 2.18 3.74 22.73
C ALA A 277 2.56 3.78 21.23
N GLY A 278 3.71 4.38 20.88
CA GLY A 278 4.10 4.68 19.49
C GLY A 278 4.26 3.46 18.59
N ASP A 279 4.64 2.31 19.15
CA ASP A 279 4.87 1.05 18.43
C ASP A 279 3.59 0.25 18.29
N ARG A 280 2.79 0.17 19.35
CA ARG A 280 1.46 -0.44 19.31
C ARG A 280 0.58 0.27 18.27
N LYS A 281 0.49 1.59 18.35
CA LYS A 281 -0.28 2.40 17.39
C LYS A 281 0.26 2.32 15.95
N PHE A 282 1.55 2.05 15.76
CA PHE A 282 2.11 1.79 14.41
C PHE A 282 1.61 0.46 13.85
N ALA A 283 1.63 -0.60 14.66
CA ALA A 283 1.09 -1.91 14.27
C ALA A 283 -0.41 -1.85 13.98
N GLU A 284 -1.19 -1.18 14.85
CA GLU A 284 -2.64 -0.97 14.69
C GLU A 284 -2.97 -0.21 13.39
N ASN A 285 -2.24 0.87 13.08
CA ASN A 285 -2.41 1.62 11.83
C ASN A 285 -2.10 0.80 10.56
N LEU A 286 -1.26 -0.23 10.69
CA LEU A 286 -0.94 -1.17 9.60
C LEU A 286 -1.86 -2.40 9.56
N GLY A 287 -2.67 -2.63 10.60
CA GLY A 287 -3.43 -3.87 10.77
C GLY A 287 -2.56 -5.10 11.07
N LEU A 288 -1.36 -4.90 11.63
CA LEU A 288 -0.44 -5.98 12.00
C LEU A 288 -0.69 -6.48 13.42
N LYS A 289 -0.38 -7.76 13.68
CA LYS A 289 -0.26 -8.26 15.04
C LYS A 289 0.86 -7.51 15.77
N PHE A 290 0.58 -6.99 16.96
CA PHE A 290 1.58 -6.39 17.84
C PHE A 290 2.06 -7.38 18.90
N LEU A 291 3.35 -7.35 19.24
CA LEU A 291 3.91 -8.00 20.43
C LEU A 291 4.87 -7.06 21.15
N THR A 292 5.04 -7.25 22.46
CA THR A 292 6.13 -6.61 23.23
C THR A 292 7.43 -7.42 23.17
N PRO A 293 8.60 -6.84 23.53
CA PRO A 293 9.86 -7.59 23.58
C PRO A 293 9.77 -8.79 24.54
N GLU A 294 9.10 -8.62 25.68
CA GLU A 294 8.86 -9.69 26.66
C GLU A 294 8.01 -10.82 26.07
N GLU A 295 6.89 -10.49 25.40
CA GLU A 295 6.03 -11.47 24.74
C GLU A 295 6.76 -12.25 23.63
N LEU A 296 7.60 -11.61 22.82
CA LEU A 296 8.32 -12.31 21.75
C LEU A 296 9.53 -13.11 22.26
N PHE A 297 10.39 -12.49 23.07
CA PHE A 297 11.73 -13.02 23.38
C PHE A 297 11.80 -13.86 24.66
N LEU A 298 10.83 -13.66 25.57
CA LEU A 298 10.71 -14.40 26.84
C LEU A 298 9.47 -15.30 26.87
N ASN A 299 8.49 -15.06 25.99
CA ASN A 299 7.16 -15.68 25.99
C ASN A 299 6.38 -15.37 27.28
N GLU A 300 6.50 -14.14 27.78
CA GLU A 300 5.64 -13.64 28.86
C GLU A 300 4.21 -13.39 28.38
N GLU A 301 3.26 -13.44 29.32
CA GLU A 301 1.85 -13.10 29.05
C GLU A 301 1.67 -11.59 28.75
N PRO A 302 0.73 -11.22 27.86
CA PRO A 302 0.48 -9.82 27.52
C PRO A 302 0.10 -8.98 28.75
N ARG A 303 0.83 -7.88 28.94
CA ARG A 303 0.55 -6.92 30.03
C ARG A 303 -0.54 -5.92 29.63
N PRO A 304 -1.41 -5.47 30.56
CA PRO A 304 -2.42 -4.47 30.26
C PRO A 304 -1.79 -3.15 29.82
N TYR A 305 -2.47 -2.47 28.89
CA TYR A 305 -2.08 -1.18 28.33
C TYR A 305 -3.31 -0.27 28.24
N GLU A 306 -3.08 1.04 28.23
CA GLU A 306 -4.13 2.04 28.04
C GLU A 306 -3.71 2.98 26.91
N LEU A 307 -4.66 3.29 26.02
CA LEU A 307 -4.48 4.30 24.99
C LEU A 307 -5.20 5.59 25.41
N ASP A 308 -4.55 6.72 25.15
CA ASP A 308 -5.08 8.08 25.26
C ASP A 308 -6.36 8.30 24.41
N LEU A 309 -6.41 7.70 23.23
CA LEU A 309 -7.54 7.71 22.32
C LEU A 309 -7.44 6.50 21.38
N ASP A 310 -8.53 5.76 21.23
CA ASP A 310 -8.78 4.88 20.09
C ASP A 310 -9.69 5.61 19.07
N PRO A 311 -9.17 6.06 17.91
CA PRO A 311 -9.99 6.70 16.87
C PRO A 311 -11.04 5.78 16.24
N ALA A 312 -10.89 4.45 16.33
CA ALA A 312 -11.84 3.49 15.80
C ALA A 312 -13.07 3.31 16.71
N SER A 313 -12.93 3.57 18.01
CA SER A 313 -14.04 3.62 18.98
C SER A 313 -14.97 4.83 18.81
N LEU A 314 -14.50 5.90 18.18
CA LEU A 314 -15.27 7.14 18.03
C LEU A 314 -16.50 6.93 17.13
N PRO A 315 -17.65 7.54 17.45
CA PRO A 315 -18.88 7.37 16.69
C PRO A 315 -18.73 7.96 15.28
N ARG A 316 -18.52 7.08 14.30
CA ARG A 316 -18.63 7.41 12.88
C ARG A 316 -20.10 7.67 12.54
N SER A 317 -20.38 8.77 11.84
CA SER A 317 -21.67 8.93 11.16
C SER A 317 -21.81 7.85 10.09
N THR A 318 -22.49 6.76 10.43
CA THR A 318 -22.83 5.70 9.49
C THR A 318 -23.90 6.23 8.54
N VAL A 319 -23.51 6.58 7.33
CA VAL A 319 -24.46 6.68 6.23
C VAL A 319 -25.11 5.31 6.11
N ALA A 320 -26.43 5.23 6.30
CA ALA A 320 -27.16 3.98 6.15
C ALA A 320 -26.89 3.40 4.75
N PRO A 321 -26.73 2.07 4.61
CA PRO A 321 -26.40 1.45 3.32
C PRO A 321 -27.39 1.91 2.24
N GLU A 322 -26.94 2.05 1.01
CA GLU A 322 -27.83 2.50 -0.05
C GLU A 322 -27.67 1.72 -1.35
N VAL A 323 -28.79 1.61 -2.06
CA VAL A 323 -28.91 0.98 -3.37
C VAL A 323 -29.09 2.09 -4.39
N VAL A 324 -28.03 2.37 -5.15
CA VAL A 324 -28.03 3.33 -6.25
C VAL A 324 -28.34 2.59 -7.55
N VAL A 325 -29.45 2.94 -8.18
CA VAL A 325 -29.80 2.44 -9.52
C VAL A 325 -29.35 3.45 -10.57
N LEU A 326 -28.46 3.04 -11.47
CA LEU A 326 -28.15 3.85 -12.64
C LEU A 326 -29.21 3.61 -13.73
N CYS A 327 -29.75 4.69 -14.30
CA CYS A 327 -30.69 4.62 -15.41
C CYS A 327 -30.15 5.40 -16.60
N GLY A 328 -30.24 4.85 -17.80
CA GLY A 328 -29.82 5.54 -19.03
C GLY A 328 -29.40 4.60 -20.16
N ARG A 329 -29.34 5.13 -21.39
CA ARG A 329 -29.01 4.39 -22.63
C ARG A 329 -27.67 3.64 -22.54
N PRO A 330 -27.46 2.54 -23.28
CA PRO A 330 -26.10 2.08 -23.59
C PRO A 330 -25.26 3.25 -24.15
N GLY A 331 -23.96 3.31 -23.89
CA GLY A 331 -23.13 4.46 -24.28
C GLY A 331 -23.28 5.74 -23.44
N SER A 332 -24.22 5.83 -22.49
CA SER A 332 -24.45 7.05 -21.69
C SER A 332 -23.39 7.36 -20.61
N GLY A 333 -22.31 6.60 -20.49
CA GLY A 333 -21.24 6.84 -19.51
C GLY A 333 -21.44 6.25 -18.10
N LYS A 334 -22.52 5.49 -17.83
CA LYS A 334 -22.81 4.87 -16.50
C LYS A 334 -21.62 4.14 -15.85
N SER A 335 -20.97 3.24 -16.57
CA SER A 335 -19.84 2.47 -16.03
C SER A 335 -18.64 3.36 -15.73
N THR A 336 -18.41 4.41 -16.53
CA THR A 336 -17.37 5.42 -16.27
C THR A 336 -17.69 6.21 -15.00
N LEU A 337 -18.95 6.65 -14.83
CA LEU A 337 -19.41 7.31 -13.61
C LEU A 337 -19.23 6.40 -12.38
N THR A 338 -19.58 5.12 -12.52
CA THR A 338 -19.44 4.10 -11.47
C THR A 338 -17.98 3.95 -11.03
N THR A 339 -17.09 3.64 -11.98
CA THR A 339 -15.69 3.34 -11.68
C THR A 339 -14.89 4.57 -11.26
N LYS A 340 -15.21 5.77 -11.78
CA LYS A 340 -14.49 7.01 -11.48
C LYS A 340 -14.95 7.70 -10.20
N TYR A 341 -16.21 7.53 -9.78
CA TYR A 341 -16.78 8.26 -8.64
C TYR A 341 -17.40 7.37 -7.56
N LEU A 342 -18.19 6.35 -7.90
CA LEU A 342 -18.91 5.57 -6.88
C LEU A 342 -18.04 4.51 -6.22
N VAL A 343 -17.26 3.73 -6.99
CA VAL A 343 -16.34 2.73 -6.43
C VAL A 343 -15.31 3.38 -5.47
N PRO A 344 -14.65 4.51 -5.80
CA PRO A 344 -13.77 5.21 -4.86
C PRO A 344 -14.45 5.77 -3.59
N LEU A 345 -15.77 5.91 -3.59
CA LEU A 345 -16.56 6.30 -2.40
C LEU A 345 -16.99 5.09 -1.55
N GLY A 346 -16.61 3.86 -1.92
CA GLY A 346 -16.96 2.62 -1.21
C GLY A 346 -18.29 2.02 -1.62
N TYR A 347 -18.69 2.15 -2.90
CA TYR A 347 -19.87 1.47 -3.46
C TYR A 347 -19.47 0.21 -4.22
N GLU A 348 -20.08 -0.91 -3.85
CA GLU A 348 -19.88 -2.17 -4.55
C GLU A 348 -20.65 -2.22 -5.88
N ARG A 349 -19.94 -2.54 -6.97
CA ARG A 349 -20.48 -2.46 -8.33
C ARG A 349 -21.14 -3.76 -8.73
N ILE A 350 -22.46 -3.73 -8.80
CA ILE A 350 -23.29 -4.81 -9.31
C ILE A 350 -23.48 -4.61 -10.82
N ASN A 351 -22.77 -5.42 -11.62
CA ASN A 351 -22.87 -5.41 -13.09
C ASN A 351 -23.17 -6.83 -13.62
N GLN A 352 -24.22 -6.96 -14.45
CA GLN A 352 -24.65 -8.25 -14.98
C GLN A 352 -23.73 -8.83 -16.06
N ASP A 353 -22.98 -8.00 -16.79
CA ASP A 353 -22.00 -8.47 -17.78
C ASP A 353 -20.89 -9.30 -17.10
N ILE A 354 -20.54 -8.92 -15.86
CA ILE A 354 -19.54 -9.59 -15.02
C ILE A 354 -20.15 -10.81 -14.30
N LEU A 355 -21.30 -10.61 -13.63
CA LEU A 355 -21.96 -11.65 -12.82
C LEU A 355 -22.81 -12.63 -13.65
N LYS A 356 -22.90 -12.42 -14.96
CA LYS A 356 -23.61 -13.20 -16.01
C LYS A 356 -25.14 -13.22 -15.90
N THR A 357 -25.70 -13.40 -14.71
CA THR A 357 -27.15 -13.63 -14.49
C THR A 357 -27.73 -12.68 -13.45
N LYS A 358 -28.96 -12.20 -13.69
CA LYS A 358 -29.68 -11.28 -12.78
C LYS A 358 -29.77 -11.80 -11.33
N ASP A 359 -29.98 -13.10 -11.13
CA ASP A 359 -30.09 -13.68 -9.79
C ASP A 359 -28.76 -13.64 -9.00
N LYS A 360 -27.63 -13.77 -9.70
CA LYS A 360 -26.30 -13.57 -9.09
C LYS A 360 -26.09 -12.10 -8.70
N CYS A 361 -26.54 -11.15 -9.53
CA CYS A 361 -26.53 -9.73 -9.20
C CYS A 361 -27.38 -9.42 -7.95
N ILE A 362 -28.58 -10.01 -7.85
CA ILE A 362 -29.46 -9.85 -6.69
C ILE A 362 -28.83 -10.45 -5.43
N LYS A 363 -28.26 -11.67 -5.51
CA LYS A 363 -27.57 -12.32 -4.38
C LYS A 363 -26.34 -11.54 -3.92
N ALA A 364 -25.53 -11.05 -4.85
CA ALA A 364 -24.36 -10.22 -4.53
C ALA A 364 -24.77 -8.91 -3.84
N ALA A 365 -25.75 -8.19 -4.39
CA ALA A 365 -26.29 -6.97 -3.79
C ALA A 365 -26.81 -7.22 -2.35
N GLN A 366 -27.52 -8.33 -2.14
CA GLN A 366 -28.01 -8.73 -0.81
C GLN A 366 -26.90 -9.17 0.15
N GLY A 367 -25.73 -9.59 -0.33
CA GLY A 367 -24.56 -9.89 0.49
C GLY A 367 -23.97 -8.61 1.08
N PHE A 368 -23.50 -7.72 0.20
CA PHE A 368 -22.93 -6.42 0.57
C PHE A 368 -23.84 -5.59 1.49
N LEU A 369 -25.15 -5.54 1.18
CA LEU A 369 -26.13 -4.82 2.01
C LEU A 369 -26.32 -5.42 3.43
N LYS A 370 -26.07 -6.73 3.62
CA LYS A 370 -26.07 -7.35 4.97
C LYS A 370 -24.81 -7.03 5.77
N GLU A 371 -23.70 -6.83 5.07
CA GLU A 371 -22.41 -6.42 5.64
C GLU A 371 -22.37 -4.90 5.94
N GLY A 372 -23.42 -4.16 5.54
CA GLY A 372 -23.60 -2.73 5.77
C GLY A 372 -23.02 -1.84 4.67
N GLU A 373 -22.65 -2.44 3.54
CA GLU A 373 -22.06 -1.73 2.40
C GLU A 373 -23.13 -1.18 1.45
N SER A 374 -22.77 -0.13 0.70
CA SER A 374 -23.65 0.45 -0.33
C SER A 374 -23.35 -0.15 -1.68
N VAL A 375 -24.38 -0.31 -2.52
CA VAL A 375 -24.27 -0.97 -3.83
C VAL A 375 -24.74 -0.06 -4.94
N VAL A 376 -24.08 -0.16 -6.10
CA VAL A 376 -24.47 0.52 -7.34
C VAL A 376 -24.81 -0.49 -8.42
N ILE A 377 -26.01 -0.39 -8.97
CA ILE A 377 -26.50 -1.23 -10.06
C ILE A 377 -26.12 -0.58 -11.40
N ASP A 378 -24.95 -0.95 -11.92
CA ASP A 378 -24.44 -0.52 -13.23
C ASP A 378 -25.07 -1.35 -14.36
N ALA A 379 -26.33 -1.03 -14.66
CA ALA A 379 -27.09 -1.57 -15.79
C ALA A 379 -27.91 -0.45 -16.45
N THR A 380 -28.65 -0.75 -17.52
CA THR A 380 -29.47 0.25 -18.23
C THR A 380 -30.75 0.64 -17.46
N ASN A 381 -31.34 -0.32 -16.73
CA ASN A 381 -32.53 -0.17 -15.87
C ASN A 381 -33.68 0.64 -16.50
N SER A 382 -34.00 0.32 -17.76
CA SER A 382 -34.87 1.14 -18.61
C SER A 382 -36.34 1.18 -18.17
N SER A 383 -36.91 0.08 -17.68
CA SER A 383 -38.31 0.00 -17.24
C SER A 383 -38.47 0.09 -15.72
N ARG A 384 -39.65 0.55 -15.28
CA ARG A 384 -40.07 0.57 -13.86
C ARG A 384 -39.98 -0.82 -13.24
N ASP A 385 -40.42 -1.87 -13.92
CA ASP A 385 -40.35 -3.26 -13.43
C ASP A 385 -38.90 -3.71 -13.17
N THR A 386 -37.95 -3.24 -13.98
CA THR A 386 -36.53 -3.55 -13.77
C THR A 386 -36.01 -2.88 -12.50
N ARG A 387 -36.45 -1.64 -12.22
CA ARG A 387 -36.08 -0.86 -11.04
C ARG A 387 -36.79 -1.34 -9.77
N ALA A 388 -38.04 -1.78 -9.89
CA ALA A 388 -38.83 -2.37 -8.80
C ALA A 388 -38.17 -3.61 -8.17
N VAL A 389 -37.45 -4.42 -8.96
CA VAL A 389 -36.66 -5.54 -8.41
C VAL A 389 -35.56 -5.04 -7.47
N TRP A 390 -34.88 -3.94 -7.82
CA TRP A 390 -33.84 -3.34 -6.97
C TRP A 390 -34.43 -2.60 -5.75
N LYS A 391 -35.63 -2.01 -5.89
CA LYS A 391 -36.41 -1.49 -4.75
C LYS A 391 -36.69 -2.60 -3.74
N GLY A 392 -37.16 -3.76 -4.21
CA GLY A 392 -37.38 -4.95 -3.38
C GLY A 392 -36.11 -5.59 -2.80
N VAL A 393 -34.92 -5.24 -3.30
CA VAL A 393 -33.64 -5.57 -2.65
C VAL A 393 -33.33 -4.57 -1.53
N ALA A 394 -33.49 -3.26 -1.79
CA ALA A 394 -33.32 -2.21 -0.79
C ALA A 394 -34.26 -2.39 0.41
N ASP A 395 -35.54 -2.68 0.18
CA ASP A 395 -36.56 -2.85 1.23
C ASP A 395 -36.29 -4.04 2.16
N LYS A 396 -35.51 -5.02 1.71
CA LYS A 396 -35.08 -6.18 2.53
C LYS A 396 -33.82 -5.88 3.35
N ALA A 397 -33.09 -4.81 3.05
CA ALA A 397 -31.91 -4.38 3.77
C ALA A 397 -32.29 -3.35 4.85
N LYS A 398 -31.99 -3.66 6.11
CA LYS A 398 -32.48 -2.89 7.26
C LYS A 398 -31.97 -1.44 7.21
N GLY A 399 -32.89 -0.50 7.02
CA GLY A 399 -32.59 0.92 6.97
C GLY A 399 -31.96 1.40 5.65
N ALA A 400 -31.87 0.54 4.64
CA ALA A 400 -31.21 0.93 3.39
C ALA A 400 -32.02 1.96 2.60
N THR A 401 -31.35 2.92 1.97
CA THR A 401 -32.03 3.92 1.12
C THR A 401 -31.92 3.56 -0.36
N PHE A 402 -32.93 3.95 -1.16
CA PHE A 402 -33.01 3.64 -2.58
C PHE A 402 -32.95 4.92 -3.41
N ARG A 403 -31.98 5.05 -4.32
CA ARG A 403 -31.72 6.30 -5.07
C ARG A 403 -31.52 6.02 -6.56
N CYS A 404 -31.88 6.97 -7.42
CA CYS A 404 -31.65 6.87 -8.86
C CYS A 404 -30.61 7.90 -9.31
N ILE A 405 -29.69 7.50 -10.19
CA ILE A 405 -28.91 8.44 -11.01
C ILE A 405 -29.32 8.22 -12.46
N TYR A 406 -30.02 9.19 -13.04
CA TYR A 406 -30.54 9.16 -14.39
C TYR A 406 -29.65 9.97 -15.33
N LEU A 407 -29.00 9.28 -16.27
CA LEU A 407 -28.14 9.89 -17.28
C LEU A 407 -28.96 10.17 -18.56
N THR A 408 -29.16 11.45 -18.85
CA THR A 408 -30.05 11.98 -19.90
C THR A 408 -29.44 11.95 -21.30
N THR A 409 -28.16 11.54 -21.43
CA THR A 409 -27.36 11.57 -22.66
C THR A 409 -28.17 11.21 -23.91
N SER A 410 -28.11 12.09 -24.92
CA SER A 410 -28.88 11.97 -26.16
C SER A 410 -28.53 10.69 -26.92
N GLU A 411 -29.46 10.20 -27.75
CA GLU A 411 -29.29 8.96 -28.49
C GLU A 411 -28.08 9.01 -29.44
N ALA A 412 -27.92 10.11 -30.21
CA ALA A 412 -26.77 10.33 -31.08
C ALA A 412 -25.44 10.34 -30.30
N LEU A 413 -25.40 11.01 -29.14
CA LEU A 413 -24.19 11.09 -28.33
C LEU A 413 -23.85 9.76 -27.65
N CYS A 414 -24.86 8.94 -27.36
CA CYS A 414 -24.64 7.58 -26.87
C CYS A 414 -24.03 6.66 -27.95
N TYR A 415 -24.47 6.75 -29.21
CA TYR A 415 -23.82 6.03 -30.32
C TYR A 415 -22.37 6.52 -30.53
N HIS A 416 -22.15 7.84 -30.51
CA HIS A 416 -20.81 8.43 -30.59
C HIS A 416 -19.90 7.93 -29.46
N ASN A 417 -20.36 7.95 -28.21
CA ASN A 417 -19.60 7.46 -27.05
C ASN A 417 -19.30 5.96 -27.13
N ASP A 418 -20.23 5.16 -27.63
CA ASP A 418 -20.03 3.72 -27.83
C ASP A 418 -18.96 3.45 -28.89
N GLY A 419 -19.03 4.15 -30.03
CA GLY A 419 -18.01 4.10 -31.08
C GLY A 419 -16.64 4.58 -30.60
N ALA A 420 -16.58 5.71 -29.89
CA ALA A 420 -15.36 6.26 -29.31
C ALA A 420 -14.71 5.26 -28.34
N ARG A 421 -15.51 4.57 -27.53
CA ARG A 421 -15.04 3.53 -26.61
C ARG A 421 -14.57 2.28 -27.37
N ALA A 422 -15.35 1.80 -28.33
CA ALA A 422 -15.07 0.54 -29.03
C ALA A 422 -13.89 0.64 -30.02
N TYR A 423 -13.73 1.78 -30.70
CA TYR A 423 -12.87 1.89 -31.89
C TYR A 423 -11.66 2.81 -31.74
N SER A 424 -11.54 3.60 -30.66
CA SER A 424 -10.40 4.51 -30.48
C SER A 424 -9.05 3.84 -30.25
N GLY A 425 -9.04 2.57 -29.81
CA GLY A 425 -7.84 1.89 -29.33
C GLY A 425 -7.24 2.48 -28.04
N MET A 426 -7.87 3.51 -27.45
CA MET A 426 -7.36 4.21 -26.28
C MET A 426 -7.80 3.52 -24.99
N LYS A 427 -6.86 2.81 -24.34
CA LYS A 427 -7.14 1.99 -23.14
C LYS A 427 -7.77 2.77 -21.97
N SER A 428 -7.53 4.08 -21.86
CA SER A 428 -8.15 4.91 -20.81
C SER A 428 -9.64 5.20 -21.07
N LEU A 429 -10.05 5.34 -22.34
CA LEU A 429 -11.47 5.43 -22.74
C LEU A 429 -12.18 4.08 -22.65
N ASN A 430 -11.45 2.96 -22.81
CA ASN A 430 -12.01 1.62 -22.76
C ASN A 430 -11.20 0.63 -21.90
N PRO A 431 -11.13 0.83 -20.57
CA PRO A 431 -10.29 0.01 -19.68
C PRO A 431 -10.73 -1.46 -19.59
N GLU A 432 -11.99 -1.75 -19.94
CA GLU A 432 -12.60 -3.08 -19.94
C GLU A 432 -12.56 -3.77 -21.32
N ASN A 433 -11.91 -3.18 -22.33
CA ASN A 433 -11.86 -3.69 -23.72
C ASN A 433 -13.23 -4.07 -24.30
N ARG A 434 -14.28 -3.29 -24.01
CA ARG A 434 -15.64 -3.56 -24.52
C ARG A 434 -15.71 -3.35 -26.03
N THR A 435 -16.33 -4.30 -26.73
CA THR A 435 -16.79 -4.11 -28.12
C THR A 435 -17.97 -3.13 -28.18
N SER A 436 -18.25 -2.60 -29.37
CA SER A 436 -19.44 -1.76 -29.59
C SER A 436 -20.73 -2.50 -29.23
N VAL A 437 -21.66 -1.78 -28.62
CA VAL A 437 -22.98 -2.28 -28.26
C VAL A 437 -23.85 -2.35 -29.52
N GLY A 438 -24.27 -3.56 -29.89
CA GLY A 438 -25.13 -3.76 -31.06
C GLY A 438 -26.43 -2.94 -31.01
N SER A 439 -26.86 -2.43 -32.17
CA SER A 439 -28.02 -1.54 -32.33
C SER A 439 -29.33 -2.06 -31.71
N MET A 440 -29.48 -3.38 -31.58
CA MET A 440 -30.61 -4.02 -30.91
C MET A 440 -30.75 -3.62 -29.44
N ALA A 441 -29.63 -3.38 -28.72
CA ALA A 441 -29.66 -2.95 -27.32
C ALA A 441 -30.13 -1.50 -27.17
N PHE A 442 -29.74 -0.61 -28.10
CA PHE A 442 -30.26 0.76 -28.18
C PHE A 442 -31.78 0.77 -28.48
N ARG A 443 -32.22 -0.03 -29.46
CA ARG A 443 -33.65 -0.19 -29.80
C ARG A 443 -34.47 -0.77 -28.63
N THR A 444 -33.94 -1.78 -27.94
CA THR A 444 -34.56 -2.42 -26.77
C THR A 444 -34.61 -1.48 -25.56
N PHE A 445 -33.60 -0.63 -25.38
CA PHE A 445 -33.67 0.45 -24.40
C PHE A 445 -34.82 1.40 -24.75
N LYS A 446 -34.83 1.93 -25.98
CA LYS A 446 -35.80 2.93 -26.46
C LYS A 446 -37.25 2.46 -26.34
N SER A 447 -37.55 1.19 -26.66
CA SER A 447 -38.90 0.63 -26.56
C SER A 447 -39.35 0.32 -25.13
N LYS A 448 -38.42 0.03 -24.21
CA LYS A 448 -38.73 -0.28 -22.80
C LYS A 448 -38.52 0.90 -21.85
N PHE A 449 -38.06 2.04 -22.34
CA PHE A 449 -37.68 3.17 -21.49
C PHE A 449 -38.91 3.84 -20.89
N GLN A 450 -38.90 3.92 -19.57
CA GLN A 450 -39.85 4.67 -18.75
C GLN A 450 -39.01 5.54 -17.84
N GLU A 451 -39.19 6.85 -17.89
CA GLU A 451 -38.41 7.79 -17.10
C GLU A 451 -38.52 7.50 -15.59
N PRO A 452 -37.41 7.53 -14.82
CA PRO A 452 -37.45 7.35 -13.37
C PRO A 452 -38.33 8.40 -12.70
N HIS A 453 -39.24 7.95 -11.83
CA HIS A 453 -40.15 8.85 -11.10
C HIS A 453 -40.15 8.53 -9.60
N VAL A 454 -40.28 9.55 -8.75
CA VAL A 454 -40.19 9.41 -7.27
C VAL A 454 -41.19 8.39 -6.69
N ASN A 455 -42.34 8.23 -7.34
CA ASN A 455 -43.37 7.23 -6.99
C ASN A 455 -42.90 5.76 -7.10
N GLU A 456 -41.74 5.49 -7.70
CA GLU A 456 -41.08 4.17 -7.65
C GLU A 456 -40.43 3.89 -6.28
N GLY A 457 -40.52 4.84 -5.34
CA GLY A 457 -39.98 4.75 -3.99
C GLY A 457 -38.52 5.16 -3.89
N PHE A 458 -38.05 6.02 -4.81
CA PHE A 458 -36.73 6.65 -4.73
C PHE A 458 -36.75 7.76 -3.66
N LYS A 459 -35.74 7.78 -2.80
CA LYS A 459 -35.46 8.88 -1.85
C LYS A 459 -35.06 10.15 -2.59
N ASP A 460 -34.27 10.02 -3.66
CA ASP A 460 -33.99 11.08 -4.62
C ASP A 460 -33.73 10.52 -6.03
N ILE A 461 -33.85 11.39 -7.03
CA ILE A 461 -33.47 11.13 -8.42
C ILE A 461 -32.48 12.22 -8.81
N THR A 462 -31.23 11.84 -9.01
CA THR A 462 -30.18 12.73 -9.52
C THR A 462 -30.18 12.65 -11.04
N VAL A 463 -30.58 13.74 -11.70
CA VAL A 463 -30.47 13.87 -13.16
C VAL A 463 -29.05 14.33 -13.50
N VAL A 464 -28.41 13.67 -14.47
CA VAL A 464 -27.03 13.93 -14.88
C VAL A 464 -26.96 14.08 -16.40
N ASP A 465 -26.73 15.31 -16.84
CA ASP A 465 -26.46 15.61 -18.24
C ASP A 465 -25.05 15.19 -18.65
N PHE A 466 -24.82 15.05 -19.96
CA PHE A 466 -23.52 14.65 -20.47
C PHE A 466 -22.52 15.81 -20.40
N GLU A 467 -21.38 15.54 -19.78
CA GLU A 467 -20.19 16.40 -19.78
C GLU A 467 -18.96 15.53 -20.03
N PHE A 468 -18.08 15.94 -20.95
CA PHE A 468 -16.82 15.24 -21.16
C PHE A 468 -15.83 15.62 -20.04
N ARG A 469 -15.36 14.61 -19.28
CA ARG A 469 -14.47 14.79 -18.11
C ARG A 469 -13.18 13.95 -18.22
N GLY A 470 -12.68 13.77 -19.43
CA GLY A 470 -11.35 13.20 -19.71
C GLY A 470 -10.27 14.27 -19.75
N THR A 471 -9.04 13.83 -20.01
CA THR A 471 -7.88 14.69 -20.32
C THR A 471 -7.98 15.28 -21.74
N ASP A 472 -7.17 16.30 -22.05
CA ASP A 472 -7.12 16.90 -23.40
C ASP A 472 -6.78 15.86 -24.49
N ALA A 473 -5.84 14.95 -24.21
CA ALA A 473 -5.49 13.85 -25.12
C ALA A 473 -6.65 12.87 -25.35
N GLU A 474 -7.48 12.62 -24.33
CA GLU A 474 -8.69 11.81 -24.48
C GLU A 474 -9.78 12.58 -25.23
N PHE A 475 -9.88 13.91 -25.04
CA PHE A 475 -10.80 14.76 -25.77
C PHE A 475 -10.46 14.83 -27.26
N ASP A 476 -9.18 14.94 -27.62
CA ASP A 476 -8.69 14.93 -29.01
C ASP A 476 -8.96 13.62 -29.75
N VAL A 477 -9.11 12.53 -29.02
CA VAL A 477 -9.56 11.23 -29.54
C VAL A 477 -11.08 11.17 -29.58
N TRP A 478 -11.76 11.52 -28.49
CA TRP A 478 -13.22 11.48 -28.36
C TRP A 478 -13.93 12.38 -29.38
N LYS A 479 -13.46 13.61 -29.62
CA LYS A 479 -14.09 14.60 -30.50
C LYS A 479 -14.12 14.24 -32.00
N ARG A 480 -13.51 13.11 -32.39
CA ARG A 480 -13.53 12.59 -33.78
C ARG A 480 -14.90 11.98 -34.10
N HIS A 481 -15.20 11.80 -35.39
CA HIS A 481 -16.45 11.17 -35.80
C HIS A 481 -16.38 9.65 -35.63
N TRP A 482 -17.09 9.13 -34.62
CA TRP A 482 -17.10 7.70 -34.27
C TRP A 482 -18.41 6.96 -34.59
N ALA A 483 -19.51 7.69 -34.80
CA ALA A 483 -20.77 7.15 -35.26
C ALA A 483 -20.97 7.51 -36.75
N PRO A 484 -21.51 6.59 -37.57
CA PRO A 484 -21.82 6.82 -38.98
C PRO A 484 -23.04 7.74 -39.17
#